data_AF-A0A1J5U4Q6-F1
#
_entry.id   AF-A0A1J5U4Q6-F1
#
_cell.length_a   1.000
_cell.length_b   1.000
_cell.length_c   1.000
_cell.angle_alpha   90.00
_cell.angle_beta   90.00
_cell.angle_gamma   90.00
#
_symmetry.space_group_name_H-M   'P 1'
#
loop_
_entity.id
_entity.type
_entity.pdbx_description
1 polymer ?
#
loop_
_entity_poly.entity_id
_entity_poly.type
_entity_poly.pdbx_seq_one_letter_code
_entity_poly.pdbx_strand_id
1 'polypeptide(L)'
;MFTASFTGCTDSSPNRTIVTFQIDSDGDDFWVYLYTVPRTKMGNFTIVSSDGNDTASSAYSHQKKISFDDLTKDSENFISFTFKADLSDVHWELNCKLKVSLDSTDNKMILDAIILNEDDVDDYDEKEWKLPYSTPLNYK
;
A
#
# COMPACT_ATOMS: atom_id res chain seq x y z
N MET A 1 2.71 35.42 -26.95
CA MET A 1 2.42 34.04 -26.53
C MET A 1 3.23 33.79 -25.27
N PHE A 2 2.61 33.85 -24.09
CA PHE A 2 3.30 33.63 -22.82
C PHE A 2 3.27 32.13 -22.51
N THR A 3 4.44 31.48 -22.53
CA THR A 3 4.61 30.15 -21.95
C THR A 3 4.90 30.31 -20.47
N ALA A 4 3.89 30.06 -19.63
CA ALA A 4 4.12 29.85 -18.20
C ALA A 4 4.67 28.43 -18.01
N SER A 5 5.95 28.32 -17.69
CA SER A 5 6.53 27.09 -17.18
C SER A 5 6.28 27.05 -15.68
N PHE A 6 5.41 26.13 -15.23
CA PHE A 6 5.35 25.78 -13.81
C PHE A 6 6.53 24.85 -13.51
N THR A 7 7.71 25.43 -13.33
CA THR A 7 8.75 24.75 -12.54
C THR A 7 8.23 24.73 -11.11
N GLY A 8 7.50 23.67 -10.75
CA GLY A 8 7.05 23.44 -9.38
C GLY A 8 8.27 23.26 -8.49
N CYS A 9 8.80 24.36 -7.94
CA CYS A 9 9.58 24.31 -6.72
C CYS A 9 8.64 23.78 -5.64
N THR A 10 8.66 22.47 -5.41
CA THR A 10 8.21 21.95 -4.12
C THR A 10 9.16 22.52 -3.08
N ASP A 11 8.57 23.20 -2.10
CA ASP A 11 9.27 23.69 -0.92
C ASP A 11 10.22 22.61 -0.39
N SER A 12 11.43 23.01 0.02
CA SER A 12 12.49 22.07 0.44
C SER A 12 12.12 21.23 1.67
N SER A 13 11.04 21.64 2.36
CA SER A 13 10.35 20.88 3.38
C SER A 13 8.85 20.85 3.06
N PRO A 14 8.32 19.80 2.41
CA PRO A 14 6.88 19.66 2.29
C PRO A 14 6.26 19.57 3.70
N ASN A 15 5.22 20.36 3.97
CA ASN A 15 4.61 20.49 5.30
C ASN A 15 4.13 19.16 5.91
N ARG A 16 4.02 18.08 5.12
CA ARG A 16 3.95 16.69 5.59
C ARG A 16 4.24 15.74 4.42
N THR A 17 5.08 14.74 4.62
CA THR A 17 5.19 13.61 3.67
C THR A 17 4.03 12.66 3.93
N ILE A 18 3.24 12.36 2.90
CA ILE A 18 2.21 11.33 2.93
C ILE A 18 2.80 10.09 2.27
N VAL A 19 2.80 8.96 2.99
CA VAL A 19 3.14 7.65 2.43
C VAL A 19 1.84 7.00 1.97
N THR A 20 1.79 6.54 0.73
CA THR A 20 0.58 5.97 0.13
C THR A 20 0.85 4.54 -0.30
N PHE A 21 -0.07 3.66 0.10
CA PHE A 21 -0.23 2.34 -0.47
C PHE A 21 -1.24 2.41 -1.60
N GLN A 22 -0.96 1.73 -2.69
CA GLN A 22 -1.92 1.44 -3.75
C GLN A 22 -1.81 -0.02 -4.16
N ILE A 23 -2.95 -0.63 -4.47
CA ILE A 23 -3.05 -1.92 -5.11
C ILE A 23 -3.92 -1.81 -6.37
N ASP A 24 -3.47 -2.44 -7.44
CA ASP A 24 -4.14 -2.49 -8.72
C ASP A 24 -4.07 -3.92 -9.29
N SER A 25 -4.91 -4.22 -10.27
CA SER A 25 -4.85 -5.45 -11.04
C SER A 25 -5.01 -5.16 -12.53
N ASP A 26 -4.19 -5.83 -13.35
CA ASP A 26 -4.33 -5.84 -14.80
C ASP A 26 -5.24 -6.98 -15.31
N GLY A 27 -5.84 -7.74 -14.39
CA GLY A 27 -6.72 -8.89 -14.65
C GLY A 27 -6.04 -10.24 -14.47
N ASP A 28 -4.72 -10.30 -14.65
CA ASP A 28 -3.92 -11.53 -14.52
C ASP A 28 -3.06 -11.49 -13.24
N ASP A 29 -2.46 -10.33 -12.97
CA ASP A 29 -1.57 -10.08 -11.85
C ASP A 29 -2.11 -8.95 -10.95
N PHE A 30 -1.57 -8.89 -9.73
CA PHE A 30 -1.75 -7.76 -8.83
C PHE A 30 -0.45 -7.00 -8.65
N TRP A 31 -0.56 -5.68 -8.55
CA TRP A 31 0.57 -4.80 -8.34
C TRP A 31 0.35 -3.95 -7.10
N VAL A 32 1.27 -4.07 -6.16
CA VAL A 32 1.36 -3.21 -4.98
C VAL A 32 2.36 -2.11 -5.22
N TYR A 33 2.01 -0.90 -4.81
CA TYR A 33 2.85 0.29 -4.86
C TYR A 33 2.92 0.95 -3.48
N LEU A 34 4.13 1.34 -3.08
CA LEU A 34 4.40 2.26 -2.00
C LEU A 34 5.13 3.48 -2.54
N TYR A 35 4.59 4.67 -2.30
CA TYR A 35 5.18 5.92 -2.77
C TYR A 35 4.81 7.08 -1.85
N THR A 36 5.42 8.24 -2.10
CA THR A 36 5.20 9.45 -1.30
C THR A 36 4.64 10.60 -2.10
N VAL A 37 3.80 11.39 -1.43
CA VAL A 37 3.31 12.68 -1.93
C VAL A 37 3.63 13.78 -0.90
N PRO A 38 4.39 14.83 -1.28
CA PRO A 38 5.16 14.91 -2.51
C PRO A 38 6.32 13.89 -2.53
N ARG A 39 6.96 13.75 -3.69
CA ARG A 39 7.99 12.73 -3.93
C ARG A 39 9.21 12.96 -3.02
N THR A 40 9.30 12.16 -1.97
CA THR A 40 10.38 12.16 -0.98
C THR A 40 11.15 10.83 -1.08
N LYS A 41 12.48 10.91 -1.00
CA LYS A 41 13.33 9.71 -0.98
C LYS A 41 13.29 9.12 0.44
N MET A 42 12.76 7.91 0.57
CA MET A 42 12.59 7.23 1.85
C MET A 42 13.85 6.47 2.26
N GLY A 43 13.98 6.17 3.56
CA GLY A 43 14.99 5.26 4.10
C GLY A 43 14.75 3.87 3.57
N ASN A 44 13.60 3.27 3.89
CA ASN A 44 13.11 2.07 3.21
C ASN A 44 11.62 2.14 2.89
N PHE A 45 11.22 1.43 1.85
CA PHE A 45 9.89 0.87 1.69
C PHE A 45 9.99 -0.64 1.86
N THR A 46 9.10 -1.24 2.66
CA THR A 46 9.09 -2.70 2.88
C THR A 46 7.69 -3.26 2.71
N ILE A 47 7.58 -4.32 1.91
CA ILE A 47 6.36 -5.13 1.74
C ILE A 47 6.63 -6.49 2.39
N VAL A 48 5.88 -6.80 3.44
CA VAL A 48 5.95 -8.09 4.14
C VAL A 48 4.74 -8.92 3.77
N SER A 49 4.98 -10.16 3.39
CA SER A 49 3.95 -11.19 3.19
C SER A 49 4.50 -12.57 3.60
N SER A 50 3.75 -13.65 3.34
CA SER A 50 4.24 -15.02 3.58
C SER A 50 5.50 -15.38 2.78
N ASP A 51 5.76 -14.69 1.67
CA ASP A 51 6.95 -14.91 0.83
C ASP A 51 8.20 -14.21 1.41
N GLY A 52 8.06 -13.55 2.55
CA GLY A 52 9.11 -12.82 3.24
C GLY A 52 9.02 -11.32 3.03
N ASN A 53 10.14 -10.66 3.31
CA ASN A 53 10.26 -9.20 3.26
C ASN A 53 10.90 -8.79 1.94
N ASP A 54 10.21 -7.93 1.20
CA ASP A 54 10.77 -7.24 0.04
C ASP A 54 11.00 -5.78 0.39
N THR A 55 12.25 -5.32 0.30
CA THR A 55 12.68 -4.00 0.78
C THR A 55 13.41 -3.24 -0.32
N ALA A 56 12.93 -2.04 -0.62
CA ALA A 56 13.64 -1.05 -1.43
C ALA A 56 14.22 0.04 -0.53
N SER A 57 15.55 0.00 -0.34
CA SER A 57 16.29 1.00 0.43
C SER A 57 16.64 2.22 -0.42
N SER A 58 16.63 3.40 0.20
CA SER A 58 16.96 4.68 -0.43
C SER A 58 16.23 4.89 -1.75
N ALA A 59 14.91 4.75 -1.74
CA ALA A 59 14.06 4.75 -2.92
C ALA A 59 12.98 5.85 -2.86
N TYR A 60 12.48 6.27 -4.02
CA TYR A 60 11.34 7.22 -4.11
C TYR A 60 9.98 6.52 -4.12
N SER A 61 9.98 5.25 -4.49
CA SER A 61 8.82 4.37 -4.51
C SER A 61 9.30 2.93 -4.52
N HIS A 62 8.39 2.01 -4.26
CA HIS A 62 8.59 0.58 -4.37
C HIS A 62 7.36 -0.04 -5.01
N GLN A 63 7.57 -0.98 -5.92
CA GLN A 63 6.51 -1.73 -6.56
C GLN A 63 6.83 -3.22 -6.47
N LYS A 64 5.80 -4.03 -6.26
CA LYS A 64 5.93 -5.49 -6.22
C LYS A 64 4.74 -6.13 -6.91
N LYS A 65 5.02 -7.06 -7.81
CA LYS A 65 4.01 -7.97 -8.36
C LYS A 65 3.68 -9.02 -7.31
N ILE A 66 2.41 -9.26 -7.06
CA ILE A 66 1.96 -10.30 -6.14
C ILE A 66 0.97 -11.22 -6.84
N SER A 67 1.04 -12.50 -6.50
CA SER A 67 0.12 -13.54 -6.93
C SER A 67 -0.56 -14.08 -5.67
N PHE A 68 -1.87 -13.89 -5.55
CA PHE A 68 -2.62 -14.37 -4.39
C PHE A 68 -2.64 -15.90 -4.32
N ASP A 69 -2.41 -16.60 -5.43
CA ASP A 69 -2.37 -18.06 -5.47
C ASP A 69 -1.10 -18.63 -4.84
N ASP A 70 0.02 -17.92 -4.95
CA ASP A 70 1.32 -18.34 -4.43
C ASP A 70 1.51 -18.05 -2.94
N LEU A 71 0.68 -17.16 -2.38
CA LEU A 71 0.78 -16.72 -0.99
C LEU A 71 0.01 -17.63 -0.03
N THR A 72 0.54 -17.76 1.19
CA THR A 72 -0.07 -18.55 2.26
C THR A 72 -1.33 -17.86 2.77
N LYS A 73 -2.43 -18.61 2.77
CA LYS A 73 -3.74 -18.15 3.23
C LYS A 73 -4.03 -18.67 4.63
N ASP A 74 -4.76 -17.90 5.43
CA ASP A 74 -5.31 -18.37 6.69
C ASP A 74 -6.55 -19.25 6.50
N SER A 75 -7.19 -19.67 7.60
CA SER A 75 -8.38 -20.54 7.57
C SER A 75 -9.59 -19.93 6.87
N GLU A 76 -9.60 -18.61 6.69
CA GLU A 76 -10.69 -17.85 6.06
C GLU A 76 -10.31 -17.39 4.63
N ASN A 77 -9.22 -17.94 4.09
CA ASN A 77 -8.63 -17.63 2.78
C ASN A 77 -8.05 -16.20 2.66
N PHE A 78 -7.77 -15.54 3.78
CA PHE A 78 -7.12 -14.23 3.77
C PHE A 78 -5.59 -14.35 3.77
N ILE A 79 -4.93 -13.36 3.18
CA ILE A 79 -3.47 -13.26 3.13
C ILE A 79 -3.04 -12.03 3.91
N SER A 80 -2.14 -12.22 4.87
CA SER A 80 -1.60 -11.14 5.70
C SER A 80 -0.52 -10.34 4.95
N PHE A 81 -0.63 -9.03 5.00
CA PHE A 81 0.36 -8.08 4.52
C PHE A 81 0.70 -7.06 5.59
N THR A 82 1.97 -6.67 5.61
CA THR A 82 2.39 -5.43 6.28
C THR A 82 3.15 -4.56 5.30
N PHE A 83 2.68 -3.33 5.14
CA PHE A 83 3.33 -2.32 4.31
C PHE A 83 3.99 -1.30 5.22
N LYS A 84 5.29 -1.07 5.04
CA LYS A 84 6.07 -0.17 5.89
C LYS A 84 6.82 0.85 5.05
N ALA A 85 7.01 2.03 5.63
CA ALA A 85 8.02 2.96 5.17
C ALA A 85 8.70 3.64 6.36
N ASP A 86 9.95 4.02 6.19
CA ASP A 86 10.69 4.79 7.18
C ASP A 86 11.44 5.96 6.54
N LEU A 87 11.55 7.05 7.29
CA LEU A 87 12.38 8.19 6.95
C LEU A 87 12.92 8.81 8.23
N SER A 88 14.24 8.66 8.43
CA SER A 88 14.89 9.01 9.69
C SER A 88 14.24 8.23 10.85
N ASP A 89 13.70 8.92 11.87
CA ASP A 89 13.06 8.27 13.03
C ASP A 89 11.53 8.14 12.90
N VAL A 90 10.95 8.50 11.75
CA VAL A 90 9.51 8.43 11.49
C VAL A 90 9.18 7.16 10.72
N HIS A 91 8.16 6.44 11.20
CA HIS A 91 7.73 5.15 10.66
C HIS A 91 6.27 5.21 10.25
N TRP A 92 5.95 4.56 9.13
CA TRP A 92 4.59 4.38 8.65
C TRP A 92 4.30 2.90 8.49
N GLU A 93 3.10 2.49 8.86
CA GLU A 93 2.67 1.10 8.70
C GLU A 93 1.19 1.00 8.30
N LEU A 94 0.89 -0.03 7.51
CA LEU A 94 -0.45 -0.56 7.29
C LEU A 94 -0.36 -2.08 7.44
N ASN A 95 -1.03 -2.60 8.47
CA ASN A 95 -1.25 -4.02 8.66
C ASN A 95 -2.64 -4.36 8.14
N CYS A 96 -2.73 -5.31 7.22
CA CYS A 96 -4.02 -5.77 6.73
C CYS A 96 -3.99 -7.23 6.30
N LYS A 97 -5.17 -7.79 6.17
CA LYS A 97 -5.39 -9.04 5.46
C LYS A 97 -6.24 -8.80 4.23
N LEU A 98 -5.90 -9.46 3.13
CA LEU A 98 -6.58 -9.30 1.85
C LEU A 98 -7.08 -10.65 1.33
N LYS A 99 -8.27 -10.65 0.74
CA LYS A 99 -8.84 -11.80 0.02
C LYS A 99 -9.45 -11.32 -1.28
N VAL A 100 -9.19 -12.05 -2.36
CA VAL A 100 -9.78 -11.77 -3.67
C VAL A 100 -11.23 -12.25 -3.68
N SER A 101 -12.13 -11.35 -4.09
CA SER A 101 -13.56 -11.59 -4.20
C SER A 101 -14.11 -11.00 -5.50
N LEU A 102 -15.36 -11.33 -5.83
CA LEU A 102 -16.10 -10.72 -6.93
C LEU A 102 -17.19 -9.80 -6.39
N ASP A 103 -17.28 -8.60 -6.97
CA ASP A 103 -18.35 -7.65 -6.71
C ASP A 103 -19.68 -8.30 -7.08
N SER A 104 -20.57 -8.40 -6.10
CA SER A 104 -21.89 -9.02 -6.25
C SER A 104 -22.80 -8.35 -7.29
N THR A 105 -22.53 -7.10 -7.65
CA THR A 105 -23.35 -6.29 -8.57
C THR A 105 -22.79 -6.28 -9.99
N ASP A 106 -21.47 -6.18 -10.14
CA ASP A 106 -20.81 -5.92 -11.42
C ASP A 106 -19.92 -7.08 -11.90
N ASN A 107 -19.80 -8.18 -11.13
CA ASN A 107 -18.85 -9.29 -11.37
C ASN A 107 -17.40 -8.81 -11.61
N LYS A 108 -17.04 -7.65 -11.07
CA LYS A 108 -15.69 -7.10 -11.12
C LYS A 108 -14.88 -7.63 -9.96
N MET A 109 -13.58 -7.80 -10.16
CA MET A 109 -12.67 -8.18 -9.10
C MET A 109 -12.59 -7.07 -8.03
N ILE A 110 -12.71 -7.47 -6.77
CA ILE A 110 -12.56 -6.62 -5.58
C ILE A 110 -11.64 -7.32 -4.58
N LEU A 111 -11.20 -6.57 -3.58
CA LEU A 111 -10.50 -7.12 -2.42
C LEU A 111 -11.34 -6.91 -1.17
N ASP A 112 -11.65 -8.00 -0.47
CA ASP A 112 -12.09 -7.92 0.91
C ASP A 112 -10.84 -7.66 1.76
N ALA A 113 -10.85 -6.56 2.51
CA ALA A 113 -9.74 -6.10 3.30
C ALA A 113 -10.11 -6.01 4.79
N ILE A 114 -9.29 -6.60 5.64
CA ILE A 114 -9.35 -6.45 7.09
C ILE A 114 -8.16 -5.60 7.49
N ILE A 115 -8.39 -4.37 7.94
CA ILE A 115 -7.33 -3.49 8.45
C ILE A 115 -7.17 -3.77 9.94
N LEU A 116 -5.96 -4.15 10.35
CA LEU A 116 -5.65 -4.54 11.72
C LEU A 116 -5.09 -3.34 12.49
N ASN A 117 -5.71 -3.01 13.63
CA ASN A 117 -5.14 -2.05 14.56
C ASN A 117 -4.04 -2.72 15.38
N GLU A 118 -2.97 -1.97 15.68
CA GLU A 118 -1.77 -2.54 16.34
C GLU A 118 -2.00 -2.90 17.81
N ASP A 119 -2.93 -2.21 18.46
CA ASP A 119 -3.14 -2.30 19.90
C ASP A 119 -4.20 -3.33 20.30
N ASP A 120 -5.03 -3.79 19.35
CA ASP A 120 -6.07 -4.78 19.59
C ASP A 120 -6.38 -5.54 18.29
N VAL A 121 -6.10 -6.85 18.30
CA VAL A 121 -6.31 -7.74 17.14
C VAL A 121 -7.80 -8.00 16.90
N ASP A 122 -8.63 -7.80 17.93
CA ASP A 122 -10.09 -7.92 17.85
C ASP A 122 -10.73 -6.59 17.39
N ASP A 123 -9.95 -5.49 17.33
CA ASP A 123 -10.36 -4.21 16.76
C ASP A 123 -9.84 -4.08 15.33
N TYR A 124 -10.70 -4.43 14.38
CA TYR A 124 -10.38 -4.39 12.96
C TYR A 124 -11.51 -3.77 12.13
N ASP A 125 -11.12 -3.13 11.04
CA ASP A 125 -12.03 -2.55 10.06
C ASP A 125 -12.15 -3.48 8.85
N GLU A 126 -13.33 -4.04 8.61
CA GLU A 126 -13.66 -4.73 7.36
C GLU A 126 -14.07 -3.73 6.28
N LYS A 127 -13.42 -3.80 5.12
CA LYS A 127 -13.68 -2.91 3.98
C LYS A 127 -13.65 -3.70 2.67
N GLU A 128 -14.49 -3.27 1.73
CA GLU A 128 -14.40 -3.68 0.34
C GLU A 128 -13.55 -2.65 -0.43
N TRP A 129 -12.51 -3.12 -1.11
CA TRP A 129 -11.63 -2.29 -1.94
C TRP A 129 -11.87 -2.59 -3.41
N LYS A 130 -12.43 -1.61 -4.12
CA LYS A 130 -12.54 -1.62 -5.59
C LYS A 130 -11.20 -1.22 -6.20
N LEU A 131 -10.76 -1.95 -7.22
CA LEU A 131 -9.46 -1.73 -7.85
C LEU A 131 -9.54 -0.69 -8.99
N PRO A 132 -8.51 0.17 -9.15
CA PRO A 132 -7.38 0.35 -8.23
C PRO A 132 -7.82 1.00 -6.91
N TYR A 133 -7.21 0.56 -5.81
CA TYR A 133 -7.46 1.13 -4.48
C TYR A 133 -6.18 1.77 -3.94
N SER A 134 -6.32 2.94 -3.29
CA SER A 134 -5.20 3.61 -2.63
C SER A 134 -5.62 4.19 -1.28
N THR A 135 -4.73 4.12 -0.29
CA THR A 135 -4.91 4.77 1.01
C THR A 135 -3.57 5.27 1.56
N PRO A 136 -3.55 6.39 2.31
CA PRO A 136 -2.37 6.74 3.09
C PRO A 136 -2.08 5.69 4.18
N LEU A 137 -0.80 5.49 4.50
CA LEU A 137 -0.37 4.79 5.71
C LEU A 137 -0.43 5.75 6.90
N ASN A 138 -0.69 5.19 8.08
CA ASN A 138 -0.65 5.93 9.33
C ASN A 138 0.79 6.00 9.86
N TYR A 139 1.14 7.12 10.47
CA TYR A 139 2.40 7.25 11.19
C TYR A 139 2.31 6.51 12.52
N LYS A 140 3.41 5.91 12.95
CA LYS A 140 3.59 5.43 14.33
C LYS A 140 4.25 6.49 15.19
#